data_AF-A0A9D0BVD7-F1
#
_entry.id   AF-A0A9D0BVD7-F1
#
_cell.length_a   1.000
_cell.length_b   1.000
_cell.length_c   1.000
_cell.angle_alpha   90.00
_cell.angle_beta   90.00
_cell.angle_gamma   90.00
#
_symmetry.space_group_name_H-M   'P 1'
#
loop_
_entity.id
_entity.type
_entity.pdbx_description
1 polymer ?
#
loop_
_entity_poly.entity_id
_entity_poly.type
_entity_poly.pdbx_seq_one_letter_code
_entity_poly.pdbx_strand_id
1 'polypeptide(L)'
;MGRKLQFWTEKEIEILKEYYPVKGGMWVARILNRNIHSVWGKARSMGIKRKSIRNWQVDEVDYLRKWYGRKSVRAIAEELMRPASQVIRMARLEGLTASRTQPWQDWEIEYVVKNYREKSYREIADHLHRSRKSVQTLLGNLRLTKNNYHLWTSYDRAILRRDYGKITNRELAEKIGVDKKALEEMARRLGLAKPGAPPYTEEELKFLKENYDKMKHKEIAAKLGRTVGAIEAVARRRGWIKKEKD
;
A
#
# COMPACT_ATOMS: atom_id res chain seq x y z
N MET A 1 6.98 -11.70 73.89
CA MET A 1 5.78 -12.05 73.09
C MET A 1 6.23 -12.68 71.78
N GLY A 2 5.95 -13.98 71.58
CA GLY A 2 6.31 -14.70 70.35
C GLY A 2 5.54 -14.15 69.14
N ARG A 3 6.24 -13.93 68.02
CA ARG A 3 5.60 -13.53 66.76
C ARG A 3 4.69 -14.68 66.30
N LYS A 4 3.36 -14.48 66.32
CA LYS A 4 2.41 -15.36 65.63
C LYS A 4 2.85 -15.47 64.16
N LEU A 5 3.20 -16.69 63.73
CA LEU A 5 3.40 -17.02 62.32
C LEU A 5 2.05 -16.87 61.62
N GLN A 6 1.81 -15.70 61.05
CA GLN A 6 0.62 -15.46 60.24
C GLN A 6 0.78 -16.26 58.94
N PHE A 7 -0.08 -17.25 58.71
CA PHE A 7 -0.10 -18.01 57.46
C PHE A 7 -0.50 -17.10 56.28
N TRP A 8 -0.13 -17.49 55.06
CA TRP A 8 -0.57 -16.81 53.85
C TRP A 8 -1.88 -17.42 53.39
N THR A 9 -2.94 -16.62 53.34
CA THR A 9 -4.23 -17.03 52.77
C THR A 9 -4.17 -17.06 51.25
N GLU A 10 -5.11 -17.78 50.63
CA GLU A 10 -5.23 -17.83 49.16
C GLU A 10 -5.43 -16.44 48.55
N LYS A 11 -6.25 -15.60 49.18
CA LYS A 11 -6.51 -14.22 48.75
C LYS A 11 -5.25 -13.34 48.80
N GLU A 12 -4.41 -13.51 49.83
CA GLU A 12 -3.14 -12.80 49.93
C GLU A 12 -2.13 -13.27 48.89
N ILE A 13 -2.15 -14.57 48.56
CA ILE A 13 -1.34 -15.15 47.50
C ILE A 13 -1.79 -14.62 46.12
N GLU A 14 -3.09 -14.49 45.89
CA GLU A 14 -3.65 -13.90 44.67
C GLU A 14 -3.19 -12.44 44.51
N ILE A 15 -3.33 -11.63 45.57
CA ILE A 15 -2.86 -10.24 45.59
C ILE A 15 -1.34 -10.17 45.35
N LEU A 16 -0.57 -11.09 45.94
CA LEU A 16 0.87 -11.16 45.72
C LEU A 16 1.21 -11.47 44.26
N LYS A 17 0.54 -12.46 43.65
CA LYS A 17 0.77 -12.85 42.24
C LYS A 17 0.42 -11.72 41.28
N GLU A 18 -0.71 -11.06 41.49
CA GLU A 18 -1.23 -10.02 40.60
C GLU A 18 -0.45 -8.70 40.73
N TYR A 19 -0.25 -8.22 41.96
CA TYR A 19 0.23 -6.85 42.17
C TYR A 19 1.72 -6.74 42.45
N TYR A 20 2.39 -7.78 42.96
CA TYR A 20 3.83 -7.71 43.23
C TYR A 20 4.66 -7.44 41.97
N PRO A 21 4.40 -8.07 40.81
CA PRO A 21 5.14 -7.80 39.59
C PRO A 21 5.07 -6.33 39.15
N VAL A 22 3.96 -5.65 39.41
CA VAL A 22 3.64 -4.30 38.90
C VAL A 22 3.93 -3.21 39.92
N LYS A 23 3.33 -3.33 41.11
CA LYS A 23 3.32 -2.32 42.18
C LYS A 23 4.48 -2.50 43.16
N GLY A 24 5.09 -3.69 43.18
CA GLY A 24 6.25 -4.02 44.01
C GLY A 24 5.90 -4.35 45.48
N GLY A 25 6.87 -4.93 46.17
CA GLY A 25 6.67 -5.46 47.54
C GLY A 25 6.23 -4.43 48.57
N MET A 26 6.61 -3.16 48.43
CA MET A 26 6.20 -2.10 49.36
C MET A 26 4.69 -1.81 49.29
N TRP A 27 4.12 -1.84 48.07
CA TRP A 27 2.69 -1.62 47.89
C TRP A 27 1.89 -2.81 48.42
N VAL A 28 2.33 -4.04 48.11
CA VAL A 28 1.69 -5.27 48.59
C VAL A 28 1.75 -5.35 50.12
N ALA A 29 2.89 -5.00 50.72
CA ALA A 29 3.05 -4.93 52.17
C ALA A 29 2.04 -3.98 52.82
N ARG A 30 1.81 -2.81 52.21
CA ARG A 30 0.83 -1.83 52.69
C ARG A 30 -0.60 -2.36 52.60
N ILE A 31 -1.00 -2.93 51.46
CA ILE A 31 -2.38 -3.41 51.25
C ILE A 31 -2.71 -4.63 52.10
N LEU A 32 -1.75 -5.55 52.26
CA LEU A 32 -1.94 -6.72 53.11
C LEU A 32 -1.71 -6.43 54.59
N ASN A 33 -1.29 -5.21 54.94
CA ASN A 33 -0.83 -4.83 56.29
C ASN A 33 0.21 -5.82 56.84
N ARG A 34 1.17 -6.24 56.01
CA ARG A 34 2.23 -7.20 56.35
C ARG A 34 3.59 -6.54 56.34
N ASN A 35 4.52 -7.14 57.09
CA ASN A 35 5.93 -6.76 57.02
C ASN A 35 6.49 -6.97 55.61
N ILE A 36 7.17 -5.97 55.06
CA ILE A 36 7.77 -6.01 53.71
C ILE A 36 8.73 -7.19 53.52
N HIS A 37 9.48 -7.59 54.54
CA HIS A 37 10.38 -8.74 54.49
C HIS A 37 9.61 -10.07 54.36
N SER A 38 8.41 -10.17 54.96
CA SER A 38 7.53 -11.33 54.78
C SER A 38 7.03 -11.43 53.34
N VAL A 39 6.64 -10.29 52.76
CA VAL A 39 6.22 -10.19 51.36
C VAL A 39 7.36 -10.57 50.41
N TRP A 40 8.59 -10.08 50.66
CA TRP A 40 9.76 -10.46 49.86
C TRP A 40 10.10 -11.94 49.99
N GLY A 41 10.06 -12.49 51.21
CA GLY A 41 10.28 -13.91 51.46
C GLY A 41 9.30 -14.79 50.70
N LYS A 42 8.00 -14.45 50.74
CA LYS A 42 6.96 -15.19 50.02
C LYS A 42 7.07 -15.04 48.51
N ALA A 43 7.32 -13.83 48.00
CA ALA A 43 7.52 -13.61 46.57
C ALA A 43 8.71 -14.44 46.05
N ARG A 44 9.81 -14.48 46.82
CA ARG A 44 10.99 -15.30 46.50
C ARG A 44 10.66 -16.79 46.49
N SER A 45 9.96 -17.30 47.51
CA SER A 45 9.59 -18.72 47.59
C SER A 45 8.65 -19.16 46.46
N MET A 46 7.91 -18.21 45.88
CA MET A 46 6.99 -18.46 44.76
C MET A 46 7.58 -18.09 43.39
N GLY A 47 8.85 -17.65 43.33
CA GLY A 47 9.49 -17.21 42.09
C GLY A 47 8.92 -15.91 41.50
N ILE A 48 8.09 -15.17 42.23
CA ILE A 48 7.44 -13.94 41.77
C ILE A 48 8.47 -12.81 41.81
N LYS A 49 8.82 -12.29 40.63
CA LYS A 49 9.77 -11.18 40.46
C LYS A 49 9.02 -9.92 40.04
N ARG A 50 9.58 -8.76 40.41
CA ARG A 50 9.11 -7.47 39.88
C ARG A 50 9.38 -7.43 38.38
N LYS A 51 8.40 -7.03 37.57
CA LYS A 51 8.63 -6.79 36.14
C LYS A 51 9.69 -5.71 35.99
N SER A 52 10.83 -6.10 35.41
CA SER A 52 11.92 -5.17 35.16
C SER A 52 11.47 -4.13 34.15
N ILE A 53 11.94 -2.90 34.37
CA ILE A 53 11.84 -1.81 33.41
C ILE A 53 12.55 -2.19 32.09
N ARG A 54 13.59 -3.03 32.15
CA ARG A 54 14.44 -3.40 30.99
C ARG A 54 14.04 -4.71 30.31
N ASN A 55 13.28 -5.59 30.97
CA ASN A 55 12.98 -6.92 30.43
C ASN A 55 11.53 -6.96 29.98
N TRP A 56 11.30 -6.62 28.72
CA TRP A 56 10.04 -6.82 28.02
C TRP A 56 10.01 -8.22 27.44
N GLN A 57 8.92 -8.95 27.66
CA GLN A 57 8.71 -10.25 27.04
C GLN A 57 8.24 -10.08 25.59
N VAL A 58 8.49 -11.08 24.74
CA VAL A 58 8.17 -11.03 23.31
C VAL A 58 6.67 -10.79 23.09
N ASP A 59 5.82 -11.47 23.85
CA ASP A 59 4.37 -11.31 23.84
C ASP A 59 3.91 -9.90 24.27
N GLU A 60 4.58 -9.29 25.25
CA GLU A 60 4.29 -7.92 25.67
C GLU A 60 4.65 -6.91 24.56
N VAL A 61 5.77 -7.12 23.86
CA VAL A 61 6.18 -6.29 22.72
C VAL A 61 5.24 -6.48 21.54
N ASP A 62 4.83 -7.71 21.24
CA ASP A 62 3.91 -8.00 20.15
C ASP A 62 2.51 -7.43 20.42
N TYR A 63 2.02 -7.54 21.65
CA TYR A 63 0.78 -6.86 22.06
C TYR A 63 0.91 -5.34 21.92
N LEU A 64 2.04 -4.77 22.33
CA LEU A 64 2.31 -3.34 22.17
C LEU A 64 2.27 -2.93 20.69
N ARG A 65 3.01 -3.63 19.80
CA ARG A 65 3.02 -3.38 18.34
C ARG A 65 1.63 -3.48 17.73
N LYS A 66 0.83 -4.44 18.17
CA LYS A 66 -0.54 -4.67 17.69
C LYS A 66 -1.51 -3.56 18.10
N TRP A 67 -1.41 -3.05 19.33
CA TRP A 67 -2.44 -2.21 19.93
C TRP A 67 -2.06 -0.74 20.14
N TYR A 68 -0.78 -0.38 20.08
CA TYR A 68 -0.34 1.00 20.20
C TYR A 68 -0.94 1.86 19.07
N GLY A 69 -1.62 2.94 19.44
CA GLY A 69 -2.39 3.79 18.50
C GLY A 69 -3.83 3.35 18.24
N ARG A 70 -4.21 2.13 18.63
CA ARG A 70 -5.61 1.64 18.58
C ARG A 70 -6.29 1.72 19.94
N LYS A 71 -5.53 1.41 20.99
CA LYS A 71 -5.93 1.58 22.40
C LYS A 71 -5.21 2.78 22.99
N SER A 72 -5.82 3.36 24.03
CA SER A 72 -5.13 4.37 24.83
C SER A 72 -3.90 3.75 25.51
N VAL A 73 -2.85 4.54 25.72
CA VAL A 73 -1.65 4.11 26.45
C VAL A 73 -2.04 3.54 27.82
N ARG A 74 -3.06 4.10 28.46
CA ARG A 74 -3.58 3.62 29.75
C ARG A 74 -4.18 2.22 29.65
N ALA A 75 -5.00 1.94 28.63
CA ALA A 75 -5.59 0.62 28.43
C ALA A 75 -4.50 -0.44 28.13
N ILE A 76 -3.48 -0.09 27.35
CA ILE A 76 -2.33 -0.98 27.08
C ILE A 76 -1.53 -1.22 28.36
N ALA A 77 -1.32 -0.19 29.17
CA ALA A 77 -0.63 -0.27 30.45
C ALA A 77 -1.35 -1.19 31.44
N GLU A 78 -2.68 -1.09 31.51
CA GLU A 78 -3.54 -1.96 32.32
C GLU A 78 -3.41 -3.43 31.86
N GLU A 79 -3.56 -3.71 30.57
CA GLU A 79 -3.45 -5.08 30.05
C GLU A 79 -2.06 -5.69 30.27
N LEU A 80 -1.01 -4.95 29.94
CA LEU A 80 0.37 -5.44 30.09
C LEU A 80 0.81 -5.48 31.56
N MET A 81 -0.02 -5.00 32.47
CA MET A 81 0.32 -4.86 33.88
C MET A 81 1.64 -4.10 34.04
N ARG A 82 1.76 -2.96 33.33
CA ARG A 82 2.95 -2.11 33.31
C ARG A 82 2.58 -0.65 33.53
N PRO A 83 3.45 0.17 34.15
CA PRO A 83 3.23 1.60 34.20
C PRO A 83 3.14 2.21 32.79
N ALA A 84 2.21 3.14 32.57
CA ALA A 84 2.04 3.85 31.29
C ALA A 84 3.34 4.49 30.78
N SER A 85 4.19 4.98 31.68
CA SER A 85 5.51 5.52 31.33
C SER A 85 6.45 4.48 30.70
N GLN A 86 6.38 3.21 31.12
CA GLN A 86 7.15 2.13 30.51
C GLN A 86 6.60 1.80 29.12
N VAL A 87 5.28 1.78 28.95
CA VAL A 87 4.62 1.57 27.65
C VAL A 87 5.06 2.63 26.64
N ILE A 88 5.03 3.91 27.02
CA ILE A 88 5.50 5.02 26.16
C ILE A 88 6.97 4.86 25.80
N ARG A 89 7.80 4.50 26.79
CA ARG A 89 9.24 4.34 26.57
C ARG A 89 9.55 3.16 25.64
N MET A 90 8.88 2.03 25.82
CA MET A 90 9.04 0.87 24.95
C MET A 90 8.53 1.17 23.54
N ALA A 91 7.39 1.85 23.42
CA ALA A 91 6.87 2.28 22.13
C ALA A 91 7.89 3.13 21.36
N ARG A 92 8.58 4.06 22.04
CA ARG A 92 9.67 4.84 21.42
C ARG A 92 10.84 3.96 20.96
N LEU A 93 11.25 2.97 21.76
CA LEU A 93 12.34 2.04 21.40
C LEU A 93 11.97 1.19 20.18
N GLU A 94 10.70 0.81 20.07
CA GLU A 94 10.14 0.05 18.94
C GLU A 94 9.75 0.95 17.74
N GLY A 95 10.05 2.26 17.79
CA GLY A 95 9.69 3.19 16.72
C GLY A 95 8.18 3.43 16.54
N LEU A 96 7.36 3.05 17.52
CA LEU A 96 5.92 3.26 17.52
C LEU A 96 5.61 4.72 17.85
N THR A 97 4.89 5.42 16.97
CA THR A 97 4.54 6.83 17.17
C THR A 97 3.08 6.95 17.59
N ALA A 98 2.70 7.90 18.46
CA ALA A 98 1.29 8.13 18.78
C ALA A 98 0.51 8.85 17.65
N SER A 99 1.10 8.94 16.46
CA SER A 99 0.50 9.58 15.30
C SER A 99 -0.84 8.92 14.96
N ARG A 100 -1.83 9.74 14.59
CA ARG A 100 -3.10 9.26 13.99
C ARG A 100 -2.85 8.43 12.73
N THR A 101 -1.67 8.54 12.13
CA THR A 101 -1.14 7.67 11.09
C THR A 101 0.11 6.96 11.62
N GLN A 102 -0.11 5.83 12.33
CA GLN A 102 0.97 4.92 12.72
C GLN A 102 1.90 4.65 11.52
N PRO A 103 3.23 4.57 11.70
CA PRO A 103 4.14 4.13 10.66
C PRO A 103 3.73 2.73 10.18
N TRP A 104 3.97 2.42 8.92
CA TRP A 104 3.72 1.09 8.38
C TRP A 104 4.76 0.11 8.94
N GLN A 105 4.31 -1.00 9.52
CA GLN A 105 5.20 -2.06 9.97
C GLN A 105 5.64 -2.91 8.75
N ASP A 106 6.81 -3.52 8.81
CA ASP A 106 7.37 -4.30 7.69
C ASP A 106 6.43 -5.41 7.22
N TRP A 107 5.79 -6.13 8.14
CA TRP A 107 4.80 -7.17 7.81
C TRP A 107 3.53 -6.60 7.17
N GLU A 108 3.10 -5.38 7.53
CA GLU A 108 1.96 -4.72 6.89
C GLU A 108 2.33 -4.34 5.45
N ILE A 109 3.54 -3.83 5.24
CA ILE A 109 4.07 -3.52 3.91
C ILE A 109 4.14 -4.80 3.06
N GLU A 110 4.70 -5.88 3.60
CA GLU A 110 4.77 -7.17 2.92
C GLU A 110 3.38 -7.68 2.51
N TYR A 111 2.42 -7.64 3.44
CA TYR A 111 1.04 -8.03 3.13
C TYR A 111 0.43 -7.16 2.03
N VAL A 112 0.62 -5.83 2.08
CA VAL A 112 0.13 -4.91 1.04
C VAL A 112 0.78 -5.24 -0.30
N VAL A 113 2.10 -5.38 -0.37
CA VAL A 113 2.86 -5.67 -1.60
C VAL A 113 2.46 -7.02 -2.20
N LYS A 114 2.19 -8.03 -1.36
CA LYS A 114 1.74 -9.34 -1.82
C LYS A 114 0.31 -9.32 -2.38
N ASN A 115 -0.58 -8.49 -1.83
CA ASN A 115 -2.02 -8.58 -2.11
C ASN A 115 -2.61 -7.42 -2.95
N TYR A 116 -1.90 -6.31 -3.16
CA TYR A 116 -2.48 -5.09 -3.76
C TYR A 116 -2.98 -5.25 -5.21
N ARG A 117 -2.54 -6.29 -5.92
CA ARG A 117 -3.00 -6.61 -7.28
C ARG A 117 -4.33 -7.36 -7.28
N GLU A 118 -4.48 -8.33 -6.39
CA GLU A 118 -5.62 -9.24 -6.35
C GLU A 118 -6.77 -8.68 -5.51
N LYS A 119 -6.46 -8.09 -4.35
CA LYS A 119 -7.47 -7.54 -3.44
C LYS A 119 -7.75 -6.07 -3.74
N SER A 120 -8.95 -5.62 -3.38
CA SER A 120 -9.26 -4.20 -3.34
C SER A 120 -8.49 -3.53 -2.18
N TYR A 121 -8.21 -2.23 -2.31
CA TYR A 121 -7.59 -1.47 -1.22
C TYR A 121 -8.47 -1.44 0.04
N ARG A 122 -9.79 -1.69 -0.09
CA ARG A 122 -10.71 -1.77 1.04
C ARG A 122 -10.51 -3.08 1.80
N GLU A 123 -10.47 -4.22 1.10
CA GLU A 123 -10.21 -5.53 1.74
C GLU A 123 -8.84 -5.57 2.43
N ILE A 124 -7.81 -4.96 1.83
CA ILE A 124 -6.48 -4.84 2.44
C ILE A 124 -6.55 -3.93 3.68
N ALA A 125 -7.23 -2.80 3.57
CA ALA A 125 -7.41 -1.87 4.68
C ALA A 125 -8.17 -2.51 5.84
N ASP A 126 -9.23 -3.27 5.57
CA ASP A 126 -10.02 -3.95 6.59
C ASP A 126 -9.20 -5.04 7.29
N HIS A 127 -8.41 -5.82 6.54
CA HIS A 127 -7.51 -6.82 7.11
C HIS A 127 -6.44 -6.21 8.03
N LEU A 128 -5.87 -5.07 7.63
CA LEU A 128 -4.84 -4.37 8.40
C LEU A 128 -5.43 -3.40 9.43
N HIS A 129 -6.75 -3.22 9.43
CA HIS A 129 -7.46 -2.16 10.16
C HIS A 129 -6.84 -0.77 9.96
N ARG A 130 -6.48 -0.48 8.70
CA ARG A 130 -5.98 0.80 8.22
C ARG A 130 -7.10 1.49 7.44
N SER A 131 -6.88 2.73 7.01
CA SER A 131 -7.80 3.36 6.06
C SER A 131 -7.43 2.99 4.63
N ARG A 132 -8.43 2.80 3.75
CA ARG A 132 -8.21 2.62 2.29
C ARG A 132 -7.26 3.68 1.71
N LYS A 133 -7.40 4.93 2.18
CA LYS A 133 -6.56 6.06 1.73
C LYS A 133 -5.10 5.88 2.15
N SER A 134 -4.85 5.40 3.36
CA SER A 134 -3.48 5.12 3.81
C SER A 134 -2.80 4.01 3.01
N VAL A 135 -3.53 2.95 2.65
CA VAL A 135 -3.03 1.88 1.75
C VAL A 135 -2.64 2.47 0.40
N GLN A 136 -3.49 3.33 -0.17
CA GLN A 136 -3.21 4.01 -1.44
C GLN A 136 -1.97 4.91 -1.35
N THR A 137 -1.78 5.65 -0.24
CA THR A 137 -0.60 6.49 -0.01
C THR A 137 0.67 5.66 0.14
N LEU A 138 0.64 4.55 0.89
CA LEU A 138 1.79 3.64 1.01
C LEU A 138 2.23 3.13 -0.37
N LEU A 139 1.28 2.59 -1.12
CA LEU A 139 1.50 2.10 -2.48
C LEU A 139 2.06 3.17 -3.41
N GLY A 140 1.57 4.41 -3.32
CA GLY A 140 2.13 5.57 -4.02
C GLY A 140 3.59 5.88 -3.65
N ASN A 141 3.91 5.87 -2.35
CA ASN A 141 5.28 6.09 -1.85
C ASN A 141 6.25 4.98 -2.30
N LEU A 142 5.76 3.74 -2.36
CA LEU A 142 6.49 2.58 -2.88
C LEU A 142 6.50 2.52 -4.43
N ARG A 143 5.83 3.47 -5.11
CA ARG A 143 5.65 3.50 -6.57
C ARG A 143 4.97 2.25 -7.15
N LEU A 144 4.20 1.54 -6.32
CA LEU A 144 3.40 0.38 -6.69
C LEU A 144 1.95 0.83 -6.85
N THR A 145 1.48 1.10 -8.07
CA THR A 145 0.08 1.50 -8.28
C THR A 145 -0.70 0.37 -8.96
N LYS A 146 -1.96 0.17 -8.56
CA LYS A 146 -2.89 -0.74 -9.25
C LYS A 146 -3.14 -0.35 -10.72
N ASN A 147 -2.87 0.92 -11.06
CA ASN A 147 -3.05 1.49 -12.39
C ASN A 147 -1.76 1.59 -13.22
N ASN A 148 -0.64 1.01 -12.80
CA ASN A 148 0.57 1.04 -13.64
C ASN A 148 0.56 -0.10 -14.65
N TYR A 149 0.39 0.32 -15.91
CA TYR A 149 0.82 -0.31 -17.16
C TYR A 149 1.89 -1.38 -16.94
N HIS A 150 1.69 -2.52 -17.60
CA HIS A 150 2.64 -3.59 -17.75
C HIS A 150 4.11 -3.10 -17.68
N LEU A 151 4.85 -3.67 -16.73
CA LEU A 151 6.25 -3.34 -16.51
C LEU A 151 7.07 -3.91 -17.65
N TRP A 152 7.31 -3.10 -18.68
CA TRP A 152 8.13 -3.48 -19.83
C TRP A 152 9.52 -3.94 -19.38
N THR A 153 9.77 -5.24 -19.45
CA THR A 153 11.05 -5.85 -19.12
C THR A 153 12.02 -5.78 -20.31
N SER A 154 13.27 -6.20 -20.11
CA SER A 154 14.23 -6.36 -21.21
C SER A 154 13.73 -7.38 -22.25
N TYR A 155 13.04 -8.43 -21.80
CA TYR A 155 12.44 -9.45 -22.64
C TYR A 155 11.31 -8.89 -23.51
N ASP A 156 10.38 -8.14 -22.93
CA ASP A 156 9.26 -7.54 -23.67
C ASP A 156 9.76 -6.57 -24.75
N ARG A 157 10.78 -5.77 -24.41
CA ARG A 157 11.45 -4.87 -25.37
C ARG A 157 12.16 -5.64 -26.49
N ALA A 158 12.75 -6.79 -26.20
CA ALA A 158 13.39 -7.63 -27.20
C ALA A 158 12.35 -8.23 -28.17
N ILE A 159 11.21 -8.68 -27.66
CA ILE A 159 10.08 -9.14 -28.47
C ILE A 159 9.56 -8.01 -29.37
N LEU A 160 9.36 -6.79 -28.84
CA LEU A 160 8.94 -5.65 -29.66
C LEU A 160 9.92 -5.40 -30.81
N ARG A 161 11.22 -5.32 -30.54
CA ARG A 161 12.20 -5.06 -31.61
C ARG A 161 12.23 -6.16 -32.66
N ARG A 162 12.00 -7.42 -32.26
CA ARG A 162 12.05 -8.57 -33.16
C ARG A 162 10.79 -8.70 -34.02
N ASP A 163 9.61 -8.49 -33.42
CA ASP A 163 8.32 -8.91 -33.98
C ASP A 163 7.42 -7.73 -34.42
N TYR A 164 7.71 -6.49 -33.99
CA TYR A 164 6.88 -5.33 -34.34
C TYR A 164 6.88 -5.07 -35.85
N GLY A 165 5.68 -5.02 -36.45
CA GLY A 165 5.48 -4.89 -37.89
C GLY A 165 5.56 -6.20 -38.69
N LYS A 166 5.92 -7.33 -38.05
CA LYS A 166 5.88 -8.67 -38.68
C LYS A 166 4.59 -9.42 -38.40
N ILE A 167 4.02 -9.22 -37.20
CA ILE A 167 2.71 -9.73 -36.81
C ILE A 167 1.80 -8.56 -36.43
N THR A 168 0.50 -8.80 -36.26
CA THR A 168 -0.42 -7.74 -35.90
C THR A 168 -0.14 -7.21 -34.48
N ASN A 169 -0.37 -5.91 -34.26
CA ASN A 169 -0.23 -5.32 -32.92
C ASN A 169 -1.11 -6.00 -31.87
N ARG A 170 -2.21 -6.65 -32.29
CA ARG A 170 -3.12 -7.38 -31.40
C ARG A 170 -2.48 -8.70 -30.93
N GLU A 171 -2.02 -9.52 -31.86
CA GLU A 171 -1.33 -10.79 -31.54
C GLU A 171 -0.06 -10.54 -30.73
N LEU A 172 0.69 -9.48 -31.07
CA LEU A 172 1.88 -9.10 -30.32
C LEU A 172 1.55 -8.64 -28.90
N ALA A 173 0.44 -7.93 -28.71
CA ALA A 173 -0.01 -7.47 -27.40
C ALA A 173 -0.46 -8.65 -26.53
N GLU A 174 -1.19 -9.61 -27.11
CA GLU A 174 -1.58 -10.85 -26.46
C GLU A 174 -0.34 -11.67 -26.03
N LYS A 175 0.68 -11.78 -26.89
CA LYS A 175 1.93 -12.49 -26.61
C LYS A 175 2.73 -11.90 -25.44
N ILE A 176 2.67 -10.58 -25.25
CA ILE A 176 3.38 -9.86 -24.18
C ILE A 176 2.50 -9.73 -22.92
N GLY A 177 1.18 -9.95 -23.04
CA GLY A 177 0.24 -9.79 -21.94
C GLY A 177 -0.07 -8.31 -21.64
N VAL A 178 -0.20 -7.49 -22.69
CA VAL A 178 -0.52 -6.07 -22.60
C VAL A 178 -1.76 -5.71 -23.39
N ASP A 179 -2.35 -4.57 -23.09
CA ASP A 179 -3.33 -3.99 -23.99
C ASP A 179 -2.64 -3.43 -25.24
N LYS A 180 -3.34 -3.50 -26.38
CA LYS A 180 -2.84 -3.03 -27.68
C LYS A 180 -2.36 -1.57 -27.64
N LYS A 181 -3.03 -0.69 -26.87
CA LYS A 181 -2.70 0.73 -26.80
C LYS A 181 -1.38 0.96 -26.05
N ALA A 182 -1.13 0.21 -24.96
CA ALA A 182 0.14 0.22 -24.25
C ALA A 182 1.29 -0.28 -25.12
N LEU A 183 1.05 -1.32 -25.94
CA LEU A 183 2.02 -1.79 -26.92
C LEU A 183 2.39 -0.71 -27.95
N GLU A 184 1.39 -0.04 -28.53
CA GLU A 184 1.60 1.04 -29.51
C GLU A 184 2.34 2.24 -28.91
N GLU A 185 2.03 2.59 -27.66
CA GLU A 185 2.74 3.62 -26.89
C GLU A 185 4.21 3.26 -26.69
N MET A 186 4.49 2.01 -26.31
CA MET A 186 5.86 1.54 -26.12
C MET A 186 6.64 1.47 -27.44
N ALA A 187 6.02 0.99 -28.52
CA ALA A 187 6.65 0.95 -29.83
C ALA A 187 7.05 2.35 -30.32
N ARG A 188 6.22 3.37 -30.05
CA ARG A 188 6.55 4.77 -30.36
C ARG A 188 7.72 5.28 -29.53
N ARG A 189 7.76 4.98 -28.22
CA ARG A 189 8.88 5.34 -27.34
C ARG A 189 10.20 4.70 -27.76
N LEU A 190 10.15 3.49 -28.32
CA LEU A 190 11.32 2.78 -28.84
C LEU A 190 11.70 3.20 -30.27
N GLY A 191 10.98 4.15 -30.88
CA GLY A 191 11.22 4.59 -32.27
C GLY A 191 10.88 3.54 -33.32
N LEU A 192 10.12 2.49 -32.96
CA LEU A 192 9.69 1.42 -33.87
C LEU A 192 8.47 1.82 -34.71
N ALA A 193 7.63 2.72 -34.17
CA ALA A 193 6.50 3.25 -34.90
C ALA A 193 6.96 4.26 -35.96
N LYS A 194 6.41 4.16 -37.17
CA LYS A 194 6.61 5.19 -38.21
C LYS A 194 6.10 6.55 -37.68
N PRO A 195 6.79 7.67 -37.99
CA PRO A 195 6.28 8.98 -37.65
C PRO A 195 4.87 9.17 -38.22
N GLY A 196 4.00 9.80 -37.43
CA GLY A 196 2.67 10.17 -37.90
C GLY A 196 2.78 11.07 -39.12
N ALA A 197 1.83 10.96 -40.04
CA ALA A 197 1.76 11.90 -41.16
C ALA A 197 1.56 13.33 -40.60
N PRO A 198 2.22 14.36 -41.18
CA PRO A 198 2.12 15.73 -40.67
C PRO A 198 0.66 16.21 -40.62
N PRO A 199 0.30 17.19 -39.76
CA PRO A 199 -1.03 17.81 -39.81
C PRO A 199 -1.29 18.41 -41.20
N TYR A 200 -2.57 18.59 -41.54
CA TYR A 200 -2.92 19.28 -42.78
C TYR A 200 -2.66 20.78 -42.63
N THR A 201 -2.03 21.41 -43.62
CA THR A 201 -1.88 22.88 -43.64
C THR A 201 -3.20 23.57 -43.98
N GLU A 202 -3.31 24.87 -43.73
CA GLU A 202 -4.50 25.65 -44.09
C GLU A 202 -4.74 25.65 -45.61
N GLU A 203 -3.69 25.67 -46.41
CA GLU A 203 -3.76 25.57 -47.88
C GLU A 203 -4.26 24.19 -48.31
N GLU A 204 -3.76 23.11 -47.69
CA GLU A 204 -4.23 21.75 -47.97
C GLU A 204 -5.71 21.58 -47.58
N LEU A 205 -6.13 22.15 -46.44
CA LEU A 205 -7.54 22.13 -46.00
C LEU A 205 -8.44 22.94 -46.93
N LYS A 206 -7.98 24.12 -47.36
CA LYS A 206 -8.69 24.96 -48.33
C LYS A 206 -8.85 24.22 -49.67
N PHE A 207 -7.76 23.66 -50.20
CA PHE A 207 -7.79 22.85 -51.41
C PHE A 207 -8.75 21.65 -51.27
N LEU A 208 -8.68 20.92 -50.16
CA LEU A 208 -9.55 19.77 -49.91
C LEU A 208 -11.02 20.20 -49.90
N LYS A 209 -11.36 21.30 -49.23
CA LYS A 209 -12.74 21.83 -49.16
C LYS A 209 -13.28 22.25 -50.53
N GLU A 210 -12.49 23.00 -51.31
CA GLU A 210 -12.91 23.54 -52.61
C GLU A 210 -13.07 22.47 -53.71
N ASN A 211 -12.37 21.34 -53.54
CA ASN A 211 -12.32 20.25 -54.52
C ASN A 211 -13.04 18.98 -54.06
N TYR A 212 -13.56 18.95 -52.83
CA TYR A 212 -14.20 17.76 -52.24
C TYR A 212 -15.34 17.21 -53.11
N ASP A 213 -16.22 18.10 -53.59
CA ASP A 213 -17.35 17.74 -54.44
C ASP A 213 -16.96 17.56 -55.92
N LYS A 214 -15.82 18.12 -56.34
CA LYS A 214 -15.41 18.21 -57.75
C LYS A 214 -14.50 17.06 -58.20
N MET A 215 -13.69 16.52 -57.29
CA MET A 215 -12.67 15.51 -57.59
C MET A 215 -12.99 14.17 -56.90
N LYS A 216 -12.39 13.08 -57.38
CA LYS A 216 -12.42 11.79 -56.67
C LYS A 216 -11.45 11.83 -55.48
N HIS A 217 -11.75 11.13 -54.38
CA HIS A 217 -10.86 11.10 -53.21
C HIS A 217 -9.44 10.62 -53.56
N LYS A 218 -9.31 9.73 -54.55
CA LYS A 218 -8.01 9.27 -55.07
C LYS A 218 -7.19 10.39 -55.70
N GLU A 219 -7.83 11.31 -56.42
CA GLU A 219 -7.16 12.43 -57.09
C GLU A 219 -6.73 13.50 -56.07
N ILE A 220 -7.60 13.77 -55.09
CA ILE A 220 -7.27 14.68 -53.97
C ILE A 220 -6.10 14.09 -53.15
N ALA A 221 -6.16 12.80 -52.82
CA ALA A 221 -5.11 12.10 -52.09
C ALA A 221 -3.77 12.15 -52.82
N ALA A 222 -3.75 11.90 -54.13
CA ALA A 222 -2.54 11.99 -54.96
C ALA A 222 -1.95 13.41 -54.97
N LYS A 223 -2.80 14.45 -55.09
CA LYS A 223 -2.36 15.84 -55.15
C LYS A 223 -1.84 16.38 -53.82
N LEU A 224 -2.34 15.86 -52.70
CA LEU A 224 -1.89 16.22 -51.34
C LEU A 224 -0.79 15.28 -50.79
N GLY A 225 -0.36 14.27 -51.54
CA GLY A 225 0.59 13.26 -51.04
C GLY A 225 0.06 12.48 -49.82
N ARG A 226 -1.26 12.28 -49.73
CA ARG A 226 -1.94 11.59 -48.63
C ARG A 226 -2.58 10.28 -49.09
N THR A 227 -3.07 9.48 -48.14
CA THR A 227 -3.87 8.29 -48.44
C THR A 227 -5.35 8.67 -48.61
N VAL A 228 -6.10 7.88 -49.39
CA VAL A 228 -7.55 8.07 -49.57
C VAL A 228 -8.29 8.08 -48.22
N GLY A 229 -7.95 7.14 -47.34
CA GLY A 229 -8.53 7.08 -46.00
C GLY A 229 -8.21 8.32 -45.14
N ALA A 230 -7.08 9.00 -45.38
CA ALA A 230 -6.77 10.25 -44.69
C ALA A 230 -7.69 11.40 -45.15
N ILE A 231 -8.05 11.45 -46.44
CA ILE A 231 -9.01 12.40 -46.99
C ILE A 231 -10.40 12.16 -46.39
N GLU A 232 -10.86 10.91 -46.40
CA GLU A 232 -12.15 10.52 -45.83
C GLU A 232 -12.23 10.81 -44.32
N ALA A 233 -11.14 10.58 -43.59
CA ALA A 233 -11.08 10.88 -42.17
C ALA A 233 -11.13 12.37 -41.85
N VAL A 234 -10.63 13.24 -42.74
CA VAL A 234 -10.77 14.70 -42.62
C VAL A 234 -12.22 15.10 -42.91
N ALA A 235 -12.78 14.62 -44.03
CA ALA A 235 -14.14 14.94 -44.42
C ALA A 235 -15.17 14.54 -43.35
N ARG A 236 -15.06 13.32 -42.81
CA ARG A 236 -15.90 12.84 -41.70
C ARG A 236 -15.77 13.71 -40.45
N ARG A 237 -14.54 14.13 -40.09
CA ARG A 237 -14.31 15.01 -38.92
C ARG A 237 -14.87 16.41 -39.10
N ARG A 238 -14.92 16.90 -40.34
CA ARG A 238 -15.40 18.24 -40.71
C ARG A 238 -16.87 18.25 -41.17
N GLY A 239 -17.51 17.09 -41.23
CA GLY A 239 -18.91 16.95 -41.66
C GLY A 239 -19.14 17.23 -43.16
N TRP A 240 -18.14 17.01 -44.01
CA TRP A 240 -18.28 17.25 -45.46
C TRP A 240 -18.95 16.06 -46.13
N ILE A 241 -20.12 16.29 -46.72
CA ILE A 241 -20.92 15.29 -47.42
C ILE A 241 -20.80 15.58 -48.92
N LYS A 242 -20.47 14.56 -49.70
CA LYS A 242 -20.38 14.69 -51.15
C LYS A 242 -21.80 14.72 -51.71
N LYS A 243 -22.14 15.77 -52.47
CA LYS A 243 -23.45 15.83 -53.12
C LYS A 243 -23.53 14.70 -54.18
N GLU A 244 -24.63 13.95 -54.18
CA GLU A 244 -24.90 13.00 -55.26
C GLU A 244 -25.01 13.78 -56.58
N LYS A 245 -24.44 13.22 -57.65
CA LYS A 245 -24.59 13.81 -58.98
C LYS A 245 -26.02 13.48 -59.45
N ASP A 246 -26.78 14.52 -59.77
CA ASP A 246 -28.01 14.42 -60.57
C ASP A 246 -27.74 13.72 -61.91
#